data_AF-A0A140K730-F1
#
_entry.id   AF-A0A140K730-F1
#
_cell.length_a   1.000
_cell.length_b   1.000
_cell.length_c   1.000
_cell.angle_alpha   90.00
_cell.angle_beta   90.00
_cell.angle_gamma   90.00
#
_symmetry.space_group_name_H-M   'P 1'
#
loop_
_entity.id
_entity.type
_entity.pdbx_description
1 polymer ?
#
loop_
_entity_poly.entity_id
_entity_poly.type
_entity_poly.pdbx_seq_one_letter_code
_entity_poly.pdbx_strand_id
1 'polypeptide(L)'
;MARIHIGFKSKDEATNLHQELWGNQNVLKSSITTKKPKTGEYLVSIETSSNEIEKKIRNSGGRIISDEEYEALTAYSIGDLDDGWITDIQQNLASKGYYLPIYPSGIFDEETKYAVMAFQRDHNLKVDGIVNETVMNQIREAGNRP
;
A
#
# COMPACT_ATOMS: atom_id res chain seq x y z
N MET A 1 16.26 4.46 -12.73
CA MET A 1 14.92 4.80 -12.22
C MET A 1 14.96 4.61 -10.72
N ALA A 2 14.66 5.67 -9.97
CA ALA A 2 14.64 5.66 -8.52
C ALA A 2 13.20 5.59 -8.03
N ARG A 3 12.97 4.73 -7.02
CA ARG A 3 11.79 4.76 -6.17
C ARG A 3 12.22 5.40 -4.87
N ILE A 4 11.52 6.44 -4.44
CA ILE A 4 11.86 7.17 -3.22
C ILE A 4 10.62 7.23 -2.33
N HIS A 5 10.82 6.85 -1.07
CA HIS A 5 9.79 6.85 -0.05
C HIS A 5 10.07 7.91 1.01
N ILE A 6 9.06 8.69 1.35
CA ILE A 6 9.14 9.72 2.38
C ILE A 6 7.96 9.63 3.34
N GLY A 7 8.25 9.66 4.64
CA GLY A 7 7.26 9.80 5.70
C GLY A 7 7.14 11.22 6.20
N PHE A 8 5.91 11.71 6.31
CA PHE A 8 5.58 13.01 6.90
C PHE A 8 4.68 12.86 8.12
N LYS A 9 4.90 13.66 9.17
CA LYS A 9 3.98 13.71 10.31
C LYS A 9 2.73 14.55 9.99
N SER A 10 2.84 15.52 9.09
CA SER A 10 1.74 16.37 8.63
C SER A 10 1.11 15.83 7.35
N LYS A 11 -0.24 15.84 7.31
CA LYS A 11 -0.99 15.52 6.09
C LYS A 11 -0.73 16.56 5.00
N ASP A 12 -0.63 17.82 5.40
CA ASP A 12 -0.51 18.95 4.47
C ASP A 12 0.86 18.90 3.77
N GLU A 13 1.93 18.60 4.50
CA GLU A 13 3.27 18.44 3.90
C GLU A 13 3.30 17.30 2.87
N ALA A 14 2.74 16.14 3.22
CA ALA A 14 2.65 15.00 2.31
C ALA A 14 1.80 15.33 1.07
N THR A 15 0.65 15.98 1.27
CA THR A 15 -0.28 16.32 0.20
C THR A 15 0.30 17.40 -0.71
N ASN A 16 0.98 18.41 -0.16
CA ASN A 16 1.64 19.47 -0.94
C ASN A 16 2.73 18.88 -1.83
N LEU A 17 3.61 18.02 -1.29
CA LEU A 17 4.61 17.34 -2.12
C LEU A 17 3.96 16.53 -3.23
N HIS A 18 2.91 15.77 -2.90
CA HIS A 18 2.20 14.95 -3.89
C HIS A 18 1.54 15.80 -4.99
N GLN A 19 0.88 16.91 -4.61
CA GLN A 19 0.24 17.84 -5.55
C GLN A 19 1.24 18.57 -6.44
N GLU A 20 2.38 19.01 -5.90
CA GLU A 20 3.45 19.65 -6.69
C GLU A 20 4.03 18.72 -7.77
N LEU A 21 3.98 17.42 -7.53
CA LEU A 21 4.49 16.39 -8.42
C LEU A 21 3.40 15.80 -9.33
N TRP A 22 2.13 16.10 -9.05
CA TRP A 22 1.00 15.62 -9.83
C TRP A 22 1.06 16.21 -11.25
N GLY A 23 0.98 15.35 -12.26
CA GLY A 23 1.02 15.77 -13.67
C GLY A 23 2.40 16.21 -14.17
N ASN A 24 3.44 16.08 -13.36
CA ASN A 24 4.81 16.32 -13.81
C ASN A 24 5.26 15.19 -14.75
N GLN A 25 5.68 15.52 -15.97
CA GLN A 25 6.09 14.54 -16.99
C GLN A 25 7.31 13.68 -16.58
N ASN A 26 8.08 14.13 -15.60
CA ASN A 26 9.22 13.40 -15.05
C ASN A 26 8.84 12.46 -13.90
N VAL A 27 7.58 12.43 -13.49
CA VAL A 27 7.06 11.53 -12.44
C VAL A 27 6.27 10.42 -13.13
N LEU A 28 6.75 9.18 -12.99
CA LEU A 28 6.12 8.02 -13.62
C LEU A 28 4.96 7.51 -12.78
N LYS A 29 5.16 7.44 -11.46
CA LYS A 29 4.16 7.02 -10.49
C LYS A 29 4.33 7.84 -9.22
N SER A 30 3.22 8.26 -8.63
CA SER A 30 3.21 8.83 -7.29
C SER A 30 2.00 8.31 -6.52
N SER A 31 2.20 8.03 -5.24
CA SER A 31 1.13 7.65 -4.32
C SER A 31 1.34 8.28 -2.96
N ILE A 32 0.23 8.49 -2.24
CA ILE A 32 0.21 8.97 -0.87
C ILE A 32 -0.70 8.05 -0.06
N THR A 33 -0.26 7.66 1.14
CA THR A 33 -1.08 6.85 2.04
C THR A 33 -1.90 7.74 2.97
N THR A 34 -2.93 7.15 3.57
CA THR A 34 -3.49 7.60 4.86
C THR A 34 -2.43 7.57 5.96
N LYS A 35 -2.76 8.14 7.13
CA LYS A 35 -1.87 8.13 8.29
C LYS A 35 -1.65 6.69 8.76
N LYS A 36 -0.41 6.20 8.68
CA LYS A 36 -0.06 4.85 9.12
C LYS A 36 -0.13 4.74 10.64
N PRO A 37 -0.92 3.80 11.20
CA PRO A 37 -1.04 3.65 12.65
C PRO A 37 0.31 3.37 13.34
N LYS A 38 1.17 2.57 12.72
CA LYS A 38 2.46 2.13 13.27
C LYS A 38 3.45 3.29 13.50
N THR A 39 3.43 4.32 12.65
CA THR A 39 4.40 5.44 12.70
C THR A 39 3.75 6.79 12.95
N GLY A 40 2.43 6.89 12.79
CA GLY A 40 1.71 8.16 12.73
C GLY A 40 2.11 9.02 11.53
N GLU A 41 2.66 8.45 10.47
CA GLU A 41 3.14 9.17 9.29
C GLU A 41 2.25 8.95 8.07
N TYR A 42 2.18 9.94 7.19
CA TYR A 42 1.69 9.84 5.82
C TYR A 42 2.88 9.49 4.94
N LEU A 43 2.79 8.39 4.20
CA LEU A 43 3.88 7.93 3.36
C LEU A 43 3.62 8.34 1.91
N VAL A 44 4.63 8.92 1.27
CA VAL A 44 4.62 9.28 -0.14
C VAL A 44 5.64 8.40 -0.84
N SER A 45 5.23 7.74 -1.93
CA SER A 45 6.11 6.97 -2.81
C SER A 45 6.11 7.62 -4.18
N ILE A 46 7.30 7.88 -4.73
CA ILE A 46 7.46 8.50 -6.04
C ILE A 46 8.49 7.72 -6.85
N GLU A 47 8.13 7.42 -8.09
CA GLU A 47 9.00 6.81 -9.08
C GLU A 47 9.37 7.84 -10.15
N THR A 48 10.66 8.10 -10.30
CA THR A 48 11.19 9.08 -11.25
C THR A 48 12.57 8.66 -11.74
N SER A 49 13.00 9.21 -12.88
CA SER A 49 14.40 9.17 -13.31
C SER A 49 15.01 10.58 -13.37
N SER A 50 14.31 11.60 -12.86
CA SER A 50 14.79 12.98 -12.86
C SER A 50 15.52 13.32 -11.56
N ASN A 51 16.83 13.58 -11.69
CA ASN A 51 17.67 14.03 -10.58
C ASN A 51 17.15 15.30 -9.88
N GLU A 52 16.43 16.17 -10.60
CA GLU A 52 15.83 17.37 -10.02
C GLU A 52 14.67 17.02 -9.09
N ILE A 53 13.80 16.11 -9.54
CA ILE A 53 12.68 15.60 -8.75
C ILE A 53 13.22 14.84 -7.54
N GLU A 54 14.24 14.00 -7.70
CA GLU A 54 14.87 13.30 -6.58
C GLU A 54 15.41 14.28 -5.51
N LYS A 55 16.08 15.36 -5.92
CA LYS A 55 16.57 16.40 -4.99
C LYS A 55 15.42 17.11 -4.28
N LYS A 56 14.35 17.49 -5.00
CA LYS A 56 13.17 18.12 -4.42
C LYS A 56 12.55 17.22 -3.36
N ILE A 57 12.35 15.94 -3.68
CA ILE A 57 11.82 14.94 -2.76
C ILE A 57 12.71 14.85 -1.52
N ARG A 58 14.03 14.70 -1.68
CA ARG A 58 14.97 14.61 -0.54
C ARG A 58 15.01 15.87 0.34
N ASN A 59 14.66 17.02 -0.21
CA ASN A 59 14.60 18.30 0.51
C ASN A 59 13.19 18.68 0.99
N SER A 60 12.21 17.78 0.87
CA SER A 60 10.81 18.05 1.23
C SER A 60 10.56 18.16 2.74
N GLY A 61 11.57 17.88 3.58
CA GLY A 61 11.46 17.93 5.04
C GLY A 61 10.91 16.64 5.67
N GLY A 62 10.43 15.70 4.87
CA GLY A 62 10.03 14.38 5.35
C GLY A 62 11.21 13.44 5.57
N ARG A 63 10.98 12.38 6.35
CA ARG A 63 11.96 11.34 6.64
C ARG A 63 12.10 10.41 5.45
N ILE A 64 13.32 10.22 4.93
CA ILE A 64 13.58 9.20 3.90
C ILE A 64 13.40 7.81 4.49
N ILE A 65 12.65 6.97 3.80
CA ILE A 65 12.32 5.61 4.18
C ILE A 65 12.94 4.67 3.13
N SER A 66 13.50 3.53 3.57
CA SER A 66 13.98 2.51 2.64
C SER A 66 12.79 1.77 2.01
N ASP A 67 12.99 1.15 0.85
CA ASP A 67 11.95 0.32 0.21
C ASP A 67 11.45 -0.76 1.17
N GLU A 68 12.35 -1.42 1.91
CA GLU A 68 11.99 -2.46 2.88
C GLU A 68 11.13 -1.92 4.04
N GLU A 69 11.46 -0.76 4.58
CA GLU A 69 10.65 -0.13 5.64
C GLU A 69 9.30 0.35 5.08
N TYR A 70 9.28 0.90 3.87
CA TYR A 70 8.03 1.33 3.22
C TYR A 70 7.08 0.14 3.00
N GLU A 71 7.58 -0.97 2.47
CA GLU A 71 6.81 -2.21 2.30
C GLU A 71 6.27 -2.71 3.65
N ALA A 72 7.10 -2.73 4.71
CA ALA A 72 6.67 -3.15 6.05
C ALA A 72 5.60 -2.22 6.67
N LEU A 73 5.64 -0.92 6.37
CA LEU A 73 4.70 0.08 6.87
C LEU A 73 3.41 0.18 6.05
N THR A 74 3.42 -0.32 4.82
CA THR A 74 2.26 -0.32 3.92
C THR A 74 1.57 -1.68 3.82
N ALA A 75 2.24 -2.73 4.27
CA ALA A 75 1.68 -4.07 4.37
C ALA A 75 0.57 -4.16 5.42
N TYR A 76 -0.57 -4.73 5.01
CA TYR A 76 -1.70 -5.04 5.89
C TYR A 76 -1.55 -6.44 6.49
N SER A 77 -1.84 -6.54 7.78
CA SER A 77 -1.70 -7.76 8.59
C SER A 77 -2.73 -7.79 9.72
N ILE A 78 -2.76 -8.90 10.46
CA ILE A 78 -3.72 -9.08 11.56
C ILE A 78 -3.69 -7.92 12.56
N GLY A 79 -4.88 -7.41 12.92
CA GLY A 79 -5.06 -6.32 13.88
C GLY A 79 -5.09 -4.92 13.26
N ASP A 80 -4.83 -4.79 11.96
CA ASP A 80 -5.02 -3.51 11.27
C ASP A 80 -6.53 -3.18 11.16
N LEU A 81 -6.87 -1.89 11.34
CA LEU A 81 -8.24 -1.35 11.25
C LEU A 81 -8.43 -0.56 9.96
N ASP A 82 -9.67 -0.52 9.46
CA ASP A 82 -9.95 0.02 8.12
C ASP A 82 -9.58 1.50 7.98
N ASP A 83 -8.82 1.78 6.93
CA ASP A 83 -8.61 3.11 6.35
C ASP A 83 -9.16 3.18 4.90
N GLY A 84 -10.00 2.20 4.51
CA GLY A 84 -10.63 2.02 3.20
C GLY A 84 -10.06 0.84 2.41
N TRP A 85 -8.90 0.30 2.81
CA TRP A 85 -8.16 -0.70 2.05
C TRP A 85 -8.43 -2.14 2.51
N ILE A 86 -8.75 -2.36 3.79
CA ILE A 86 -9.06 -3.72 4.29
C ILE A 86 -10.39 -4.19 3.73
N THR A 87 -11.36 -3.28 3.67
CA THR A 87 -12.64 -3.51 2.99
C THR A 87 -12.44 -3.91 1.53
N ASP A 88 -11.53 -3.26 0.79
CA ASP A 88 -11.23 -3.61 -0.60
C ASP A 88 -10.62 -5.02 -0.72
N ILE A 89 -9.67 -5.39 0.16
CA ILE A 89 -9.10 -6.75 0.23
C ILE A 89 -10.21 -7.77 0.43
N GLN A 90 -11.05 -7.56 1.44
CA GLN A 90 -12.11 -8.50 1.81
C GLN A 90 -13.13 -8.69 0.68
N GLN A 91 -13.56 -7.60 0.05
CA GLN A 91 -14.51 -7.64 -1.08
C GLN A 91 -13.92 -8.35 -2.31
N ASN A 92 -12.68 -8.04 -2.69
CA ASN A 92 -12.04 -8.68 -3.82
C ASN A 92 -11.86 -10.18 -3.58
N LEU A 93 -11.38 -10.57 -2.41
CA LEU A 93 -11.23 -11.98 -2.05
C LEU A 93 -12.57 -12.73 -2.01
N ALA A 94 -13.60 -12.16 -1.38
CA ALA A 94 -14.94 -12.75 -1.35
C ALA A 94 -15.52 -12.94 -2.76
N SER A 95 -15.41 -11.92 -3.62
CA SER A 95 -15.91 -11.98 -5.00
C SER A 95 -15.21 -13.04 -5.86
N LYS A 96 -13.97 -13.39 -5.52
CA LYS A 96 -13.16 -14.40 -6.21
C LYS A 96 -13.33 -15.80 -5.63
N GLY A 97 -14.20 -16.00 -4.64
CA GLY A 97 -14.51 -17.32 -4.07
C GLY A 97 -13.63 -17.72 -2.90
N TYR A 98 -12.93 -16.78 -2.25
CA TYR A 98 -12.31 -17.01 -0.95
C TYR A 98 -13.35 -16.80 0.16
N TYR A 99 -13.26 -17.62 1.20
CA TYR A 99 -14.24 -17.62 2.28
C TYR A 99 -14.08 -16.38 3.15
N LEU A 100 -14.94 -15.39 2.92
CA LEU A 100 -15.09 -14.18 3.73
C LEU A 100 -16.56 -13.74 3.73
N PRO A 101 -16.99 -12.99 4.75
CA PRO A 101 -18.30 -12.35 4.75
C PRO A 101 -18.47 -11.44 3.52
N ILE A 102 -19.67 -11.46 2.91
CA ILE A 102 -20.03 -10.55 1.80
C ILE A 102 -19.98 -9.08 2.26
N TYR A 103 -20.29 -8.85 3.53
CA TYR A 103 -20.20 -7.53 4.16
C TYR A 103 -18.88 -7.45 4.94
N PRO A 104 -17.86 -6.76 4.41
CA PRO A 104 -16.56 -6.64 5.05
C PRO A 104 -16.67 -5.92 6.39
N SER A 105 -15.95 -6.42 7.39
CA SER A 105 -15.84 -5.78 8.71
C SER A 105 -14.90 -4.57 8.68
N GLY A 106 -14.05 -4.48 7.66
CA GLY A 106 -12.93 -3.53 7.62
C GLY A 106 -11.83 -3.84 8.63
N ILE A 107 -11.89 -4.99 9.31
CA ILE A 107 -10.90 -5.41 10.29
C ILE A 107 -10.10 -6.55 9.69
N PHE A 108 -8.78 -6.44 9.70
CA PHE A 108 -7.91 -7.53 9.26
C PHE A 108 -7.82 -8.56 10.40
N ASP A 109 -8.77 -9.47 10.46
CA ASP A 109 -8.87 -10.54 11.45
C ASP A 109 -8.25 -11.87 10.96
N GLU A 110 -8.38 -12.93 11.77
CA GLU A 110 -7.92 -14.27 11.41
C GLU A 110 -8.58 -14.79 10.13
N GLU A 111 -9.88 -14.52 9.91
CA GLU A 111 -10.58 -14.93 8.69
C GLU A 111 -9.97 -14.26 7.45
N THR A 112 -9.73 -12.94 7.54
CA THR A 112 -9.05 -12.16 6.51
C THR A 112 -7.66 -12.72 6.22
N LYS A 113 -6.89 -13.02 7.26
CA LYS A 113 -5.55 -13.62 7.12
C LYS A 113 -5.60 -14.97 6.41
N TYR A 114 -6.52 -15.86 6.79
CA TYR A 114 -6.65 -17.17 6.14
C TYR A 114 -7.07 -17.06 4.67
N ALA A 115 -7.96 -16.13 4.34
CA ALA A 115 -8.34 -15.85 2.96
C ALA A 115 -7.15 -15.33 2.14
N VAL A 116 -6.34 -14.44 2.71
CA VAL A 116 -5.10 -13.95 2.07
C VAL A 116 -4.10 -15.09 1.86
N MET A 117 -3.87 -15.94 2.86
CA MET A 117 -2.96 -17.08 2.73
C MET A 117 -3.44 -18.07 1.64
N ALA A 118 -4.75 -18.32 1.57
CA ALA A 118 -5.33 -19.14 0.51
C ALA A 118 -5.10 -18.51 -0.87
N PHE A 119 -5.34 -17.21 -1.01
CA PHE A 119 -5.07 -16.48 -2.25
C PHE A 119 -3.60 -16.55 -2.66
N GLN A 120 -2.70 -16.26 -1.72
CA GLN A 120 -1.26 -16.32 -1.95
C GLN A 120 -0.83 -17.71 -2.43
N ARG A 121 -1.34 -18.76 -1.79
CA ARG A 121 -1.04 -20.14 -2.18
C ARG A 121 -1.56 -20.45 -3.58
N ASP A 122 -2.80 -20.10 -3.88
CA ASP A 122 -3.45 -20.42 -5.15
C ASP A 122 -2.81 -19.62 -6.33
N HIS A 123 -2.09 -18.52 -6.04
CA HIS A 123 -1.38 -17.68 -7.02
C HIS A 123 0.16 -17.79 -6.95
N ASN A 124 0.71 -18.82 -6.29
CA ASN A 124 2.16 -19.05 -6.15
C ASN A 124 2.94 -17.86 -5.56
N LEU A 125 2.32 -17.11 -4.64
CA LEU A 125 2.95 -16.05 -3.86
C LEU A 125 3.51 -16.60 -2.55
N LYS A 126 4.35 -15.82 -1.88
CA LYS A 126 4.80 -16.14 -0.51
C LYS A 126 3.59 -16.20 0.42
N VAL A 127 3.41 -17.35 1.09
CA VAL A 127 2.25 -17.60 1.98
C VAL A 127 2.58 -17.16 3.40
N ASP A 128 2.45 -15.88 3.68
CA ASP A 128 2.67 -15.28 5.00
C ASP A 128 1.43 -14.56 5.58
N GLY A 129 0.34 -14.48 4.81
CA GLY A 129 -0.90 -13.83 5.22
C GLY A 129 -0.81 -12.30 5.27
N ILE A 130 0.22 -11.72 4.65
CA ILE A 130 0.47 -10.28 4.62
C ILE A 130 0.11 -9.74 3.22
N VAL A 131 -0.65 -8.64 3.18
CA VAL A 131 -1.00 -7.96 1.93
C VAL A 131 -0.11 -6.73 1.75
N ASN A 132 1.01 -6.90 1.03
CA ASN A 132 1.84 -5.80 0.54
C ASN A 132 1.32 -5.24 -0.81
N GLU A 133 2.02 -4.26 -1.41
CA GLU A 133 1.60 -3.66 -2.70
C GLU A 133 1.49 -4.72 -3.81
N THR A 134 2.42 -5.68 -3.85
CA THR A 134 2.44 -6.74 -4.87
C THR A 134 1.24 -7.67 -4.72
N VAL A 135 0.96 -8.15 -3.51
CA VAL A 135 -0.18 -9.02 -3.21
C VAL A 135 -1.49 -8.27 -3.47
N MET A 136 -1.59 -6.99 -3.10
CA MET A 136 -2.76 -6.15 -3.37
C MET A 136 -3.05 -6.03 -4.87
N ASN A 137 -2.03 -5.73 -5.68
CA ASN A 137 -2.19 -5.63 -7.13
C ASN A 137 -2.66 -6.97 -7.73
N GLN A 138 -2.06 -8.07 -7.28
CA GLN A 138 -2.50 -9.41 -7.68
C GLN A 138 -3.94 -9.70 -7.26
N ILE A 139 -4.36 -9.34 -6.04
CA ILE A 139 -5.75 -9.49 -5.59
C ILE A 139 -6.72 -8.71 -6.49
N ARG A 140 -6.34 -7.56 -7.01
CA ARG A 140 -7.23 -6.76 -7.89
C ARG A 140 -7.29 -7.30 -9.31
N GLU A 141 -6.15 -7.75 -9.84
CA GLU A 141 -6.01 -8.18 -11.23
C GLU A 141 -6.39 -9.66 -11.46
N ALA A 142 -6.29 -10.49 -10.42
CA ALA A 142 -6.54 -11.91 -10.51
C ALA A 142 -8.00 -12.24 -10.89
N GLY A 143 -8.15 -13.33 -11.65
CA GLY A 143 -9.44 -13.95 -11.90
C GLY A 143 -10.01 -14.64 -10.66
N ASN A 144 -11.13 -15.35 -10.84
CA ASN A 144 -11.69 -16.17 -9.78
C ASN A 144 -10.71 -17.28 -9.39
N ARG A 145 -10.88 -17.79 -8.16
CA ARG A 145 -10.11 -18.92 -7.65
C ARG A 145 -10.05 -20.07 -8.67
N PRO A 146 -8.85 -20.61 -8.97
CA PRO A 146 -8.66 -21.71 -9.91
C PRO A 146 -9.22 -23.05 -9.42
#